data_AF-A0JYS3-F1
#
_entry.id   AF-A0JYS3-F1
#
_cell.length_a   1.000
_cell.length_b   1.000
_cell.length_c   1.000
_cell.angle_alpha   90.00
_cell.angle_beta   90.00
_cell.angle_gamma   90.00
#
_symmetry.space_group_name_H-M   'P 1'
#
loop_
_entity.id
_entity.type
_entity.pdbx_description
1 polymer ?
#
loop_
_entity_poly.entity_id
_entity_poly.type
_entity_poly.pdbx_seq_one_letter_code
_entity_poly.pdbx_strand_id
1 'polypeptide(L)' 'MRYRIAEGLTDALGDLVGINQAECTVRTRRTDVVIPLAMVVAAKPVPPAPARRAARTAPWPQP' A
#
# COMPACT_ATOMS: atom_id res chain seq x y z
N MET A 1 3.73 4.03 1.01
CA MET A 1 4.89 4.42 1.83
C MET A 1 5.33 3.22 2.64
N ARG A 2 6.65 2.97 2.75
CA ARG A 2 7.21 1.92 3.62
C ARG A 2 8.09 2.55 4.69
N TYR A 3 7.89 2.18 5.95
CA TYR A 3 8.60 2.77 7.09
C TYR A 3 8.98 1.73 8.15
N ARG A 4 9.94 2.09 9.00
CA ARG A 4 10.44 1.26 10.10
C ARG A 4 9.49 1.24 11.29
N ILE A 5 9.40 0.07 11.92
CA ILE A 5 8.78 -0.17 13.22
C ILE A 5 9.74 -1.02 14.06
N ALA A 6 9.47 -1.16 15.36
CA ALA A 6 10.35 -1.89 16.28
C ALA A 6 10.70 -3.31 15.78
N GLU A 7 9.73 -4.01 15.20
CA GLU A 7 9.88 -5.40 14.75
C GLU A 7 10.19 -5.54 13.25
N GLY A 8 10.48 -4.45 12.53
CA GLY A 8 10.86 -4.50 11.11
C GLY A 8 10.34 -3.35 10.26
N LEU A 9 9.70 -3.69 9.13
CA LEU A 9 9.17 -2.74 8.15
C LEU A 9 7.68 -2.95 7.95
N THR A 10 6.96 -1.85 7.74
CA THR A 10 5.53 -1.87 7.44
C THR A 10 5.17 -0.88 6.34
N ASP A 11 4.04 -1.12 5.68
CA ASP A 11 3.54 -0.31 4.58
C ASP A 11 2.27 0.45 4.98
N ALA A 12 2.25 1.76 4.72
CA ALA A 12 1.04 2.58 4.69
C ALA A 12 0.64 2.81 3.23
N LEU A 13 -0.50 2.24 2.83
CA LEU A 13 -1.06 2.35 1.48
C LEU A 13 -2.31 3.24 1.50
N GLY A 14 -2.32 4.23 0.60
CA GLY A 14 -3.35 5.25 0.53
C GLY A 14 -2.83 6.50 -0.16
N ASP A 15 -3.57 7.59 -0.03
CA ASP A 15 -3.24 8.87 -0.65
C ASP A 15 -2.32 9.68 0.26
N LEU A 16 -1.25 10.27 -0.31
CA LEU A 16 -0.42 11.23 0.40
C LEU A 16 -1.17 12.56 0.47
N VAL A 17 -1.69 12.90 1.64
CA VAL A 17 -2.56 14.09 1.85
C VAL A 17 -1.84 15.24 2.56
N GLY A 18 -0.65 14.98 3.09
CA GLY A 18 0.17 16.01 3.72
C GLY A 18 1.64 15.60 3.75
N ILE A 19 2.53 16.56 3.58
CA ILE A 19 3.97 16.39 3.74
C ILE A 19 4.59 17.71 4.18
N ASN A 20 5.48 17.65 5.17
CA ASN A 20 6.29 18.77 5.60
C ASN A 20 7.75 18.31 5.76
N GLN A 21 8.57 19.11 6.44
CA GLN A 21 10.00 18.83 6.59
C GLN A 21 10.31 17.65 7.52
N ALA A 22 9.40 17.26 8.39
CA ALA A 22 9.61 16.24 9.42
C ALA A 22 8.78 14.97 9.19
N GLU A 23 7.59 15.10 8.61
CA GLU A 23 6.63 13.99 8.52
C GLU A 23 5.76 14.05 7.26
N CYS A 24 5.11 12.93 6.98
CA CYS A 24 4.08 12.82 5.96
C CYS A 24 2.83 12.12 6.50
N THR A 25 1.67 12.48 5.95
CA THR A 25 0.37 11.94 6.31
C THR A 25 -0.22 11.18 5.14
N VAL A 26 -0.46 9.89 5.35
CA VAL A 26 -1.10 8.99 4.37
C VAL A 26 -2.53 8.70 4.81
N ARG A 27 -3.50 9.11 3.99
CA ARG A 27 -4.92 8.73 4.17
C ARG A 27 -5.14 7.31 3.71
N THR A 28 -5.26 6.39 4.66
CA THR A 28 -5.57 4.98 4.35
C THR A 28 -7.08 4.75 4.35
N ARG A 29 -7.52 3.55 3.96
CA ARG A 29 -8.95 3.18 4.00
C ARG A 29 -9.56 3.18 5.40
N ARG A 30 -8.75 3.05 6.45
CA ARG A 30 -9.24 2.94 7.85
C ARG A 30 -9.03 4.21 8.64
N THR A 31 -7.91 4.89 8.44
CA THR A 31 -7.50 6.09 9.19
C THR A 31 -6.36 6.82 8.48
N ASP A 32 -6.13 8.08 8.84
CA ASP A 32 -4.92 8.79 8.47
C ASP A 32 -3.74 8.27 9.33
N VAL A 33 -2.58 8.08 8.70
CA VAL A 33 -1.34 7.61 9.33
C VAL A 33 -0.28 8.68 9.16
N VAL A 34 0.27 9.18 10.28
CA VAL A 34 1.37 10.14 10.30
C VAL A 34 2.68 9.41 10.49
N ILE A 35 3.65 9.66 9.60
CA ILE A 35 4.92 8.94 9.55
C ILE A 35 6.07 9.96 9.53
N PRO A 36 6.95 9.95 10.55
CA PRO A 36 8.20 10.70 10.51
C PRO A 36 9.06 10.29 9.30
N LEU A 37 9.54 11.27 8.53
CA LEU A 37 10.34 11.05 7.34
C LEU A 37 11.63 10.27 7.63
N ALA A 38 12.20 10.44 8.83
CA ALA A 38 13.36 9.69 9.29
C ALA A 38 13.13 8.17 9.38
N MET A 39 11.88 7.71 9.48
CA MET A 39 11.53 6.29 9.49
C MET A 39 11.18 5.75 8.09
N VAL A 40 10.93 6.62 7.11
CA VAL A 40 10.56 6.21 5.75
C VAL A 40 11.77 5.60 5.04
N VAL A 41 11.59 4.39 4.51
CA VAL A 41 12.64 3.66 3.77
C VAL A 41 12.37 3.72 2.27
N ALA A 42 11.09 3.70 1.85
CA ALA A 42 10.75 3.79 0.44
C ALA A 42 9.39 4.47 0.25
N ALA A 43 9.35 5.35 -0.76
CA ALA A 43 8.16 6.01 -1.23
C ALA A 43 8.08 5.80 -2.75
N LYS A 44 6.97 5.26 -3.25
CA LYS A 44 6.67 5.22 -4.68
C LYS A 44 5.16 5.29 -4.91
N PRO A 45 4.71 5.81 -6.06
CA PRO A 45 3.34 5.65 -6.52
C PRO A 45 2.98 4.16 -6.60
N VAL A 46 1.77 3.81 -6.18
CA VAL A 46 1.25 2.45 -6.33
C VAL A 46 0.89 2.25 -7.80
N PRO A 47 1.37 1.18 -8.46
CA PRO A 47 0.96 0.90 -9.84
C PRO A 47 -0.54 0.59 -9.88
N PRO A 48 -1.23 0.85 -11.01
CA PRO A 48 -2.63 0.46 -11.16
C PRO A 48 -2.81 -1.04 -10.92
N ALA A 49 -4.00 -1.42 -10.43
CA ALA A 49 -4.30 -2.82 -10.13
C ALA A 49 -4.13 -3.68 -11.40
N PRO A 50 -3.53 -4.88 -11.28
CA PRO A 50 -3.38 -5.78 -12.43
C PRO A 50 -4.75 -6.16 -13.00
N ALA A 51 -4.78 -6.46 -14.31
CA ALA A 51 -5.98 -6.94 -14.97
C ALA A 51 -6.56 -8.16 -14.21
N ARG A 52 -7.88 -8.17 -14.01
CA ARG A 52 -8.55 -9.25 -13.28
C ARG A 52 -8.36 -10.57 -14.04
N ARG A 53 -7.91 -11.61 -13.33
CA ARG A 53 -7.79 -12.95 -13.90
C ARG A 53 -9.17 -13.45 -14.35
N ALA A 54 -9.24 -14.04 -15.55
CA ALA A 54 -10.47 -14.68 -16.03
C ALA A 54 -10.96 -15.75 -15.04
N ALA A 55 -12.28 -15.89 -14.94
CA ALA A 55 -12.87 -16.96 -14.15
C ALA A 55 -12.36 -18.32 -14.65
N ARG A 56 -12.18 -19.28 -13.74
CA ARG A 56 -11.88 -20.67 -14.13
C ARG A 56 -13.14 -21.26 -14.78
N THR A 57 -13.27 -21.15 -16.10
CA THR A 57 -14.26 -21.92 -16.86
C THR A 57 -13.66 -23.27 -17.25
N ALA A 58 -14.03 -24.30 -16.50
CA ALA A 58 -14.07 -25.65 -17.04
C ALA A 58 -15.08 -26.46 -16.20
N PRO A 59 -16.30 -26.75 -16.70
CA PRO A 59 -16.90 -28.02 -16.39
C PRO A 59 -16.05 -29.11 -17.05
N TRP A 60 -15.67 -30.11 -16.27
CA TRP A 60 -15.11 -31.35 -16.79
C TRP A 60 -16.07 -31.96 -17.83
N PRO A 61 -15.62 -32.41 -19.01
CA PRO A 61 -16.48 -33.14 -19.93
C PRO A 61 -16.92 -34.45 -19.28
N GLN A 62 -18.23 -34.61 -19.08
CA GLN A 62 -18.82 -35.86 -18.59
C GLN A 62 -18.52 -36.97 -19.63
N PRO A 63 -18.09 -38.18 -19.20
CA PRO A 63 -17.84 -39.30 -20.11
C PRO A 63 -19.11 -39.82 -20.79
#